data_AF-Q99594-F1
#
_entry.id   AF-Q99594-F1
#
_cell.length_a   1.000
_cell.length_b   1.000
_cell.length_c   1.000
_cell.angle_alpha   90.00
_cell.angle_beta   90.00
_cell.angle_gamma   90.00
#
_symmetry.space_group_name_H-M   'P 1'
#
loop_
_entity.id
_entity.type
_entity.pdbx_description
1 polymer ?
#
loop_
_entity_poly.entity_id
_entity_poly.type
_entity_poly.pdbx_seq_one_letter_code
_entity_poly.pdbx_strand_id
1 'polypeptide(L)'
;MASNSWNASSSPGEAREDGPEGLDKGLDNDAEGVWSPDIEQSFQEALAIYPPCGRRKIILSDEGKMYGRNELIARYIKLRTGKTRTRKQVSSHIQVLARKKVREYQVGIKAMNLDQVSKDKALQSMASMSSAQIVSASVLQNKFSPPSPLPQAVFSTSSRFWSSPPLLGQQPGPSQDIKPFAQPAYPIQPPLPPTLSSYEPLAPLPSAAASVPVWQDRTIASSRLRLLEYSAFMEVQRDPDTYSKHLFVHIGQTNPAFSDPPLEAVDVRQIYDKFPEKKGGLKELYEKGPPNAFFLVKFWADLNSTIQEGPGAFYGVSSQYSSADSMTISVSTKVCSFGKQVVEKVETEYARLENGRFVYRIHRSPMCEYMINFIHKLKHLPEKYMMNSVLENFTILQVVTSRDSQETLLVIAFVFEVSTSEHGAQHHVYKLVKD
;
A
#
# COMPACT_ATOMS: atom_id res chain seq x y z
N MET A 1 -13.91 55.60 0.98
CA MET A 1 -13.26 56.88 0.63
C MET A 1 -11.76 56.74 0.89
N ALA A 2 -10.97 57.28 -0.05
CA ALA A 2 -9.54 57.64 0.03
C ALA A 2 -8.48 56.54 0.27
N SER A 3 -7.85 56.16 -0.85
CA SER A 3 -6.48 55.68 -1.03
C SER A 3 -5.42 56.77 -0.73
N ASN A 4 -4.17 56.37 -0.50
CA ASN A 4 -2.98 57.04 -1.07
C ASN A 4 -1.68 56.24 -0.83
N SER A 5 -0.88 56.07 -1.90
CA SER A 5 0.50 55.56 -1.89
C SER A 5 1.48 56.73 -2.00
N TRP A 6 2.73 56.52 -1.60
CA TRP A 6 3.85 57.45 -1.83
C TRP A 6 5.05 56.68 -2.40
N ASN A 7 5.70 57.28 -3.40
CA ASN A 7 6.75 56.70 -4.24
C ASN A 7 7.96 57.65 -4.28
N ALA A 8 9.15 57.06 -4.42
CA ALA A 8 10.38 57.54 -5.08
C ALA A 8 11.20 58.74 -4.55
N SER A 9 12.53 58.53 -4.43
CA SER A 9 13.54 59.41 -5.06
C SER A 9 14.89 58.69 -5.30
N SER A 10 15.44 58.92 -6.48
CA SER A 10 16.70 58.48 -7.13
C SER A 10 17.98 59.15 -6.58
N SER A 11 19.22 58.69 -6.90
CA SER A 11 20.09 59.24 -7.99
C SER A 11 21.56 58.70 -7.97
N PRO A 12 22.42 58.95 -9.00
CA PRO A 12 23.25 57.94 -9.71
C PRO A 12 24.78 58.22 -9.83
N GLY A 13 25.53 57.40 -10.60
CA GLY A 13 26.91 57.67 -11.07
C GLY A 13 27.39 56.72 -12.20
N GLU A 14 27.90 57.30 -13.30
CA GLU A 14 28.27 56.71 -14.61
C GLU A 14 29.66 56.06 -14.70
N ALA A 15 29.86 55.16 -15.68
CA ALA A 15 31.04 55.12 -16.57
C ALA A 15 30.71 54.35 -17.88
N ARG A 16 31.00 54.97 -19.03
CA ARG A 16 30.79 54.51 -20.41
C ARG A 16 32.03 53.77 -20.95
N GLU A 17 31.83 52.79 -21.84
CA GLU A 17 32.75 52.51 -22.95
C GLU A 17 31.94 52.05 -24.17
N ASP A 18 32.29 52.60 -25.33
CA ASP A 18 31.55 52.63 -26.60
C ASP A 18 32.30 51.78 -27.64
N GLY A 19 31.59 51.12 -28.56
CA GLY A 19 32.21 50.30 -29.62
C GLY A 19 31.19 49.57 -30.50
N PRO A 20 31.01 49.94 -31.79
CA PRO A 20 29.85 49.56 -32.59
C PRO A 20 30.04 48.35 -33.53
N GLU A 21 28.89 47.78 -33.91
CA GLU A 21 28.58 47.11 -35.19
C GLU A 21 29.37 45.86 -35.61
N GLY A 22 28.73 44.70 -35.39
CA GLY A 22 29.03 43.43 -36.03
C GLY A 22 27.76 42.61 -36.23
N LEU A 23 27.31 42.56 -37.49
CA LEU A 23 26.18 41.83 -38.03
C LEU A 23 26.08 40.35 -37.58
N ASP A 24 24.83 39.90 -37.46
CA ASP A 24 24.36 38.54 -37.74
C ASP A 24 24.47 37.47 -36.62
N LYS A 25 23.39 37.35 -35.82
CA LYS A 25 22.83 36.13 -35.19
C LYS A 25 21.86 36.48 -34.06
N GLY A 26 20.64 36.86 -34.43
CA GLY A 26 19.49 36.88 -33.51
C GLY A 26 18.56 35.73 -33.88
N LEU A 27 17.87 35.17 -32.88
CA LEU A 27 16.96 34.00 -32.91
C LEU A 27 17.67 32.69 -32.53
N ASP A 28 17.69 32.35 -31.24
CA ASP A 28 17.47 30.97 -30.69
C ASP A 28 18.03 30.67 -29.27
N ASN A 29 18.50 31.64 -28.47
CA ASN A 29 19.24 31.31 -27.22
C ASN A 29 18.61 31.65 -25.85
N ASP A 30 17.37 32.15 -25.76
CA ASP A 30 16.79 32.54 -24.45
C ASP A 30 15.97 31.46 -23.73
N ALA A 31 15.74 30.30 -24.35
CA ALA A 31 14.94 29.22 -23.76
C ALA A 31 15.75 28.22 -22.89
N GLU A 32 17.08 28.14 -23.05
CA GLU A 32 17.91 27.15 -22.35
C GLU A 32 18.25 27.51 -20.88
N GLY A 33 18.00 28.74 -20.43
CA GLY A 33 18.54 29.21 -19.14
C GLY A 33 17.82 28.72 -17.87
N VAL A 34 16.52 28.41 -17.95
CA VAL A 34 15.70 28.18 -16.73
C VAL A 34 15.42 26.70 -16.47
N TRP A 35 15.26 25.87 -17.49
CA TRP A 35 15.00 24.43 -17.33
C TRP A 35 15.99 23.64 -18.17
N SER A 36 17.27 23.76 -17.83
CA SER A 36 18.33 22.96 -18.45
C SER A 36 18.05 21.46 -18.27
N PRO A 37 18.53 20.58 -19.16
CA PRO A 37 18.19 19.16 -19.15
C PRO A 37 18.39 18.44 -17.81
N ASP A 38 19.45 18.80 -17.07
CA ASP A 38 19.76 18.30 -15.73
C ASP A 38 18.71 18.71 -14.67
N ILE A 39 18.19 19.93 -14.78
CA ILE A 39 17.12 20.44 -13.91
C ILE A 39 15.80 19.80 -14.26
N GLU A 40 15.50 19.65 -15.56
CA GLU A 40 14.29 19.00 -16.02
C GLU A 40 14.24 17.54 -15.55
N GLN A 41 15.36 16.81 -15.67
CA GLN A 41 15.50 15.47 -15.13
C GLN A 41 15.25 15.45 -13.62
N SER A 42 15.93 16.32 -12.86
CA SER A 42 15.77 16.40 -11.40
C SER A 42 14.34 16.78 -10.99
N PHE A 43 13.65 17.59 -11.79
CA PHE A 43 12.26 17.96 -11.59
C PHE A 43 11.32 16.78 -11.84
N GLN A 44 11.52 16.02 -12.92
CA GLN A 44 10.74 14.81 -13.21
C GLN A 44 10.93 13.73 -12.14
N GLU A 45 12.17 13.54 -11.70
CA GLU A 45 12.51 12.72 -10.53
C GLU A 45 11.68 13.20 -9.33
N ALA A 46 11.79 14.48 -8.95
CA ALA A 46 11.06 15.05 -7.82
C ALA A 46 9.53 14.93 -7.92
N LEU A 47 8.94 14.98 -9.12
CA LEU A 47 7.50 14.78 -9.30
C LEU A 47 7.07 13.34 -8.96
N ALA A 48 7.95 12.36 -9.16
CA ALA A 48 7.71 10.97 -8.79
C ALA A 48 7.86 10.75 -7.26
N ILE A 49 8.76 11.50 -6.61
CA ILE A 49 8.98 11.47 -5.15
C ILE A 49 7.82 12.12 -4.41
N TYR A 50 7.40 13.30 -4.86
CA TYR A 50 6.39 14.10 -4.20
C TYR A 50 5.10 14.09 -5.05
N PRO A 51 4.21 13.09 -4.92
CA PRO A 51 2.96 13.03 -5.68
C PRO A 51 2.05 14.24 -5.38
N PRO A 52 0.98 14.46 -6.15
CA PRO A 52 0.05 15.57 -5.95
C PRO A 52 -0.58 15.60 -4.55
N CYS A 53 0.06 16.31 -3.62
CA CYS A 53 -0.42 16.56 -2.27
C CYS A 53 -1.41 17.73 -2.35
N GLY A 54 -2.73 17.46 -2.33
CA GLY A 54 -3.80 18.44 -2.59
C GLY A 54 -3.57 19.88 -2.09
N ARG A 55 -4.13 20.25 -0.93
CA ARG A 55 -4.00 21.61 -0.35
C ARG A 55 -3.24 21.61 1.00
N ARG A 56 -2.71 20.46 1.45
CA ARG A 56 -2.01 20.35 2.75
C ARG A 56 -0.48 20.34 2.58
N LYS A 57 0.21 21.05 3.47
CA LYS A 57 1.69 21.19 3.51
C LYS A 57 2.31 19.95 4.19
N ILE A 58 3.49 19.53 3.76
CA ILE A 58 4.27 18.44 4.36
C ILE A 58 5.12 19.05 5.48
N ILE A 59 5.15 18.43 6.66
CA ILE A 59 5.97 18.85 7.79
C ILE A 59 7.21 17.96 7.78
N LEU A 60 8.41 18.55 7.73
CA LEU A 60 9.65 17.80 7.94
C LEU A 60 10.05 18.02 9.41
N SER A 61 10.08 16.91 10.17
CA SER A 61 10.08 16.88 11.63
C SER A 61 11.38 17.35 12.30
N ASP A 62 12.46 17.59 11.54
CA ASP A 62 13.79 17.87 12.09
C ASP A 62 14.09 19.37 12.26
N GLU A 63 13.37 20.29 11.60
CA GLU A 63 13.58 21.75 11.76
C GLU A 63 12.31 22.56 12.10
N GLY A 64 11.13 21.92 12.22
CA GLY A 64 9.86 22.62 12.51
C GLY A 64 9.37 23.55 11.38
N LYS A 65 10.05 23.61 10.23
CA LYS A 65 9.65 24.40 9.06
C LYS A 65 8.69 23.62 8.17
N MET A 66 7.54 24.23 7.86
CA MET A 66 6.53 23.65 6.97
C MET A 66 6.92 23.85 5.49
N TYR A 67 7.18 22.75 4.76
CA TYR A 67 7.52 22.81 3.35
C TYR A 67 6.32 22.42 2.47
N GLY A 68 6.01 23.26 1.47
CA GLY A 68 5.03 22.89 0.44
C GLY A 68 5.62 21.88 -0.56
N ARG A 69 4.80 21.07 -1.23
CA ARG A 69 5.25 20.15 -2.32
C ARG A 69 6.21 20.82 -3.30
N ASN A 70 5.86 22.01 -3.78
CA ASN A 70 6.67 22.73 -4.77
C ASN A 70 8.00 23.23 -4.19
N GLU A 71 8.05 23.42 -2.87
CA GLU A 71 9.26 23.78 -2.15
C GLU A 71 10.18 22.58 -1.95
N LEU A 72 9.62 21.40 -1.67
CA LEU A 72 10.36 20.14 -1.64
C LEU A 72 10.95 19.81 -3.01
N ILE A 73 10.18 19.99 -4.09
CA ILE A 73 10.70 19.84 -5.47
C ILE A 73 11.84 20.82 -5.74
N ALA A 74 11.68 22.08 -5.37
CA ALA A 74 12.72 23.10 -5.51
C ALA A 74 14.01 22.73 -4.74
N ARG A 75 13.86 22.22 -3.51
CA ARG A 75 14.98 21.73 -2.70
C ARG A 75 15.65 20.51 -3.32
N TYR A 76 14.88 19.57 -3.83
CA TYR A 76 15.40 18.39 -4.51
C TYR A 76 16.23 18.77 -5.74
N ILE A 77 15.73 19.69 -6.56
CA ILE A 77 16.49 20.24 -7.70
C ILE A 77 17.80 20.86 -7.22
N LYS A 78 17.76 21.69 -6.18
CA LYS A 78 18.96 22.34 -5.62
C LYS A 78 19.98 21.30 -5.12
N LEU A 79 19.51 20.24 -4.46
CA LEU A 79 20.35 19.18 -3.93
C LEU A 79 21.00 18.35 -5.05
N ARG A 80 20.27 18.02 -6.13
CA ARG A 80 20.76 17.18 -7.22
C ARG A 80 21.63 17.92 -8.23
N THR A 81 21.31 19.19 -8.50
CA THR A 81 21.97 19.97 -9.59
C THR A 81 22.88 21.07 -9.07
N GLY A 82 22.81 21.42 -7.77
CA GLY A 82 23.41 22.63 -7.22
C GLY A 82 22.71 23.93 -7.65
N LYS A 83 21.82 23.89 -8.65
CA LYS A 83 21.14 25.06 -9.21
C LYS A 83 19.85 25.35 -8.47
N THR A 84 19.63 26.61 -8.08
CA THR A 84 18.44 26.98 -7.31
C THR A 84 17.23 27.19 -8.23
N ARG A 85 16.11 26.55 -7.91
CA ARG A 85 14.78 26.86 -8.45
C ARG A 85 13.85 27.25 -7.32
N THR A 86 12.98 28.21 -7.56
CA THR A 86 12.03 28.69 -6.55
C THR A 86 10.75 27.86 -6.57
N ARG A 87 10.03 27.80 -5.44
CA ARG A 87 8.69 27.19 -5.37
C ARG A 87 7.71 27.76 -6.42
N LYS A 88 7.90 29.03 -6.83
CA LYS A 88 7.12 29.71 -7.87
C LYS A 88 7.49 29.21 -9.26
N GLN A 89 8.78 29.06 -9.57
CA GLN A 89 9.25 28.47 -10.82
C GLN A 89 8.73 27.04 -11.00
N VAL A 90 8.84 26.21 -9.95
CA VAL A 90 8.28 24.86 -9.93
C VAL A 90 6.77 24.88 -10.21
N SER A 91 6.02 25.76 -9.54
CA SER A 91 4.58 25.90 -9.76
C SER A 91 4.24 26.32 -11.19
N SER A 92 4.99 27.29 -11.73
CA SER A 92 4.82 27.78 -13.11
C SER A 92 5.07 26.65 -14.10
N HIS A 93 6.13 25.87 -13.89
CA HIS A 93 6.48 24.75 -14.77
C HIS A 93 5.43 23.64 -14.75
N ILE A 94 4.93 23.26 -13.57
CA ILE A 94 3.80 22.33 -13.45
C ILE A 94 2.59 22.82 -14.24
N GLN A 95 2.28 24.12 -14.19
CA GLN A 95 1.16 24.70 -14.95
C GLN A 95 1.41 24.70 -16.47
N VAL A 96 2.63 25.00 -16.91
CA VAL A 96 3.02 24.93 -18.33
C VAL A 96 2.87 23.50 -18.84
N LEU A 97 3.40 22.52 -18.11
CA LEU A 97 3.29 21.10 -18.47
C LEU A 97 1.84 20.63 -18.46
N ALA A 98 1.03 21.03 -17.48
CA ALA A 98 -0.39 20.69 -17.43
C ALA A 98 -1.14 21.26 -18.64
N ARG A 99 -0.89 22.53 -19.01
CA ARG A 99 -1.49 23.16 -20.20
C ARG A 99 -1.05 22.46 -21.48
N LYS A 100 0.22 22.10 -21.60
CA LYS A 100 0.74 21.35 -22.76
C LYS A 100 0.03 20.00 -22.89
N LYS A 101 -0.07 19.24 -21.80
CA LYS A 101 -0.75 17.93 -21.77
C LYS A 101 -2.25 18.00 -22.06
N VAL A 102 -2.94 19.05 -21.56
CA VAL A 102 -4.36 19.29 -21.89
C VAL A 102 -4.53 19.58 -23.39
N ARG A 103 -3.64 20.36 -24.01
CA ARG A 103 -3.70 20.61 -25.45
C ARG A 103 -3.44 19.34 -26.27
N GLU A 104 -2.44 18.54 -25.89
CA GLU A 104 -2.15 17.26 -26.54
C GLU A 104 -3.37 16.33 -26.50
N TYR A 105 -4.05 16.23 -25.35
CA TYR A 105 -5.26 15.43 -25.22
C TYR A 105 -6.44 15.99 -26.02
N GLN A 106 -6.62 17.31 -26.07
CA GLN A 106 -7.63 17.95 -26.91
C GLN A 106 -7.41 17.68 -28.40
N VAL A 107 -6.15 17.72 -28.87
CA VAL A 107 -5.80 17.39 -30.26
C VAL A 107 -6.07 15.90 -30.54
N GLY A 108 -5.70 15.00 -29.63
CA GLY A 108 -5.98 13.57 -29.74
C GLY A 108 -7.49 13.27 -29.81
N ILE A 109 -8.30 13.91 -28.97
CA ILE A 109 -9.76 13.78 -29.01
C ILE A 109 -10.34 14.31 -30.32
N LYS A 110 -9.82 15.42 -30.87
CA LYS A 110 -10.29 15.96 -32.16
C LYS A 110 -9.93 15.06 -33.33
N ALA A 111 -8.78 14.37 -33.27
CA ALA A 111 -8.37 13.39 -34.27
C ALA A 111 -9.22 12.10 -34.21
N MET A 112 -9.80 11.78 -33.05
CA MET A 112 -10.74 10.68 -32.89
C MET A 112 -12.14 11.12 -33.34
N ASN A 113 -12.76 10.33 -34.22
CA ASN A 113 -14.17 10.45 -34.60
C ASN A 113 -15.11 9.98 -33.45
N LEU A 114 -14.91 10.56 -32.26
CA LEU A 114 -15.74 10.34 -31.09
C LEU A 114 -16.97 11.26 -31.16
N ASP A 115 -18.10 10.76 -30.64
CA ASP A 115 -19.32 11.52 -30.49
C ASP A 115 -19.11 12.71 -29.53
N GLN A 116 -19.84 13.81 -29.75
CA GLN A 116 -19.66 15.05 -29.00
C GLN A 116 -19.83 14.87 -27.48
N VAL A 117 -20.73 13.98 -27.04
CA VAL A 117 -20.99 13.72 -25.61
C VAL A 117 -19.77 13.09 -24.94
N SER A 118 -19.11 12.14 -25.61
CA SER A 118 -17.88 11.53 -25.09
C SER A 118 -16.72 12.53 -25.04
N LYS A 119 -16.61 13.45 -26.02
CA LYS A 119 -15.61 14.53 -26.01
C LYS A 119 -15.81 15.45 -24.80
N ASP A 120 -17.06 15.86 -24.56
CA ASP A 120 -17.39 16.77 -23.46
C ASP A 120 -17.17 16.10 -22.09
N LYS A 121 -17.53 14.82 -21.93
CA LYS A 121 -17.25 14.03 -20.71
C LYS A 121 -15.75 13.93 -20.42
N ALA A 122 -14.94 13.65 -21.44
CA ALA A 122 -13.50 13.53 -21.29
C ALA A 122 -12.85 14.89 -20.92
N LEU A 123 -13.28 15.98 -21.54
CA LEU A 123 -12.82 17.33 -21.22
C LEU A 123 -13.24 17.76 -19.82
N GLN A 124 -14.47 17.46 -19.41
CA GLN A 124 -14.98 17.77 -18.07
C GLN A 124 -14.24 16.98 -16.98
N SER A 125 -13.88 15.72 -17.26
CA SER A 125 -13.04 14.93 -16.37
C SER A 125 -11.66 15.55 -16.17
N MET A 126 -11.01 16.03 -17.24
CA MET A 126 -9.72 16.72 -17.10
C MET A 126 -9.83 18.06 -16.36
N ALA A 127 -10.92 18.81 -16.58
CA ALA A 127 -11.17 20.08 -15.90
C ALA A 127 -11.32 19.93 -14.38
N SER A 128 -11.70 18.74 -13.91
CA SER A 128 -11.79 18.42 -12.47
C SER A 128 -10.42 18.14 -11.80
N MET A 129 -9.36 17.93 -12.58
CA MET A 129 -8.03 17.59 -12.06
C MET A 129 -7.18 18.84 -11.80
N SER A 130 -6.42 18.84 -10.70
CA SER A 130 -5.40 19.87 -10.44
C SER A 130 -4.24 19.78 -11.44
N SER A 131 -3.53 20.89 -11.70
CA SER A 131 -2.35 20.89 -12.58
C SER A 131 -1.31 19.84 -12.18
N ALA A 132 -1.13 19.57 -10.87
CA ALA A 132 -0.22 18.53 -10.42
C ALA A 132 -0.71 17.12 -10.79
N GLN A 133 -2.02 16.87 -10.71
CA GLN A 133 -2.61 15.59 -11.10
C GLN A 133 -2.50 15.35 -12.61
N ILE A 134 -2.73 16.38 -13.42
CA ILE A 134 -2.62 16.30 -14.88
C ILE A 134 -1.19 15.90 -15.28
N VAL A 135 -0.17 16.57 -14.73
CA VAL A 135 1.24 16.26 -15.04
C VAL A 135 1.60 14.84 -14.58
N SER A 136 1.19 14.41 -13.39
CA SER A 136 1.51 13.09 -12.83
C SER A 136 0.73 11.90 -13.43
N ALA A 137 -0.39 12.12 -14.14
CA ALA A 137 -1.22 11.04 -14.68
C ALA A 137 -0.63 10.45 -15.99
N SER A 138 0.30 9.48 -15.90
CA SER A 138 0.71 8.67 -17.08
C SER A 138 -0.30 7.57 -17.45
N VAL A 139 -1.37 7.40 -16.67
CA VAL A 139 -2.26 6.23 -16.77
C VAL A 139 -3.36 6.36 -17.85
N LEU A 140 -3.59 7.55 -18.43
CA LEU A 140 -4.66 7.71 -19.43
C LEU A 140 -4.25 7.35 -20.87
N GLN A 141 -2.95 7.16 -21.14
CA GLN A 141 -2.48 6.81 -22.49
C GLN A 141 -2.82 5.37 -22.91
N ASN A 142 -3.14 4.48 -21.96
CA ASN A 142 -3.39 3.05 -22.26
C ASN A 142 -4.86 2.69 -22.55
N LYS A 143 -5.79 3.65 -22.55
CA LYS A 143 -7.22 3.39 -22.80
C LYS A 143 -7.75 3.92 -24.14
N PHE A 144 -6.92 4.61 -24.92
CA PHE A 144 -7.37 5.27 -26.15
C PHE A 144 -6.42 5.09 -27.35
N SER A 145 -5.44 4.19 -27.30
CA SER A 145 -4.65 3.83 -28.48
C SER A 145 -5.49 2.98 -29.45
N PRO A 146 -5.61 3.36 -30.73
CA PRO A 146 -6.13 2.46 -31.76
C PRO A 146 -5.11 1.32 -32.00
N PRO A 147 -5.54 0.09 -32.34
CA PRO A 147 -4.61 -0.95 -32.76
C PRO A 147 -4.08 -0.59 -34.16
N SER A 148 -2.81 -0.19 -34.26
CA SER A 148 -2.13 -0.10 -35.56
C SER A 148 -1.65 -1.49 -36.02
N PRO A 149 -1.64 -1.77 -37.33
CA PRO A 149 -1.53 -3.12 -37.88
C PRO A 149 -0.09 -3.66 -37.87
N LEU A 150 0.03 -4.97 -37.68
CA LEU A 150 1.28 -5.76 -37.74
C LEU A 150 2.02 -5.61 -39.09
N PRO A 151 3.37 -5.51 -39.10
CA PRO A 151 4.17 -5.84 -40.27
C PRO A 151 4.43 -7.35 -40.34
N GLN A 152 4.12 -7.96 -41.49
CA GLN A 152 4.54 -9.32 -41.84
C GLN A 152 6.06 -9.38 -42.03
N ALA A 153 6.71 -10.36 -41.40
CA ALA A 153 8.01 -10.87 -41.80
C ALA A 153 7.93 -12.38 -42.02
N VAL A 154 8.63 -12.84 -43.04
CA VAL A 154 8.40 -14.05 -43.83
C VAL A 154 9.49 -15.09 -43.51
N PHE A 155 9.22 -16.38 -43.78
CA PHE A 155 10.15 -17.53 -43.86
C PHE A 155 10.53 -18.18 -42.50
N SER A 156 10.59 -19.51 -42.29
CA SER A 156 10.53 -20.70 -43.17
C SER A 156 10.36 -21.99 -42.32
N THR A 157 9.64 -23.00 -42.87
CA THR A 157 9.90 -24.48 -42.89
C THR A 157 10.44 -25.18 -41.63
N SER A 158 10.05 -26.35 -41.12
CA SER A 158 9.19 -27.51 -41.45
C SER A 158 9.17 -28.36 -40.15
N SER A 159 8.13 -29.09 -39.76
CA SER A 159 8.03 -30.54 -39.99
C SER A 159 6.80 -31.13 -39.28
N ARG A 160 5.88 -31.70 -40.10
CA ARG A 160 5.21 -33.02 -39.99
C ARG A 160 4.44 -33.40 -38.70
N PHE A 161 3.09 -33.51 -38.79
CA PHE A 161 2.29 -34.75 -39.10
C PHE A 161 2.16 -35.64 -37.84
N TRP A 162 1.01 -35.96 -37.23
CA TRP A 162 -0.23 -36.55 -37.76
C TRP A 162 -1.44 -36.20 -36.87
N SER A 163 -2.58 -36.02 -37.55
CA SER A 163 -3.96 -35.95 -37.07
C SER A 163 -4.57 -37.34 -36.88
N SER A 164 -5.49 -37.50 -35.91
CA SER A 164 -6.73 -38.31 -36.04
C SER A 164 -7.61 -38.32 -34.76
N PRO A 165 -8.93 -38.55 -34.88
CA PRO A 165 -10.00 -37.86 -34.13
C PRO A 165 -10.79 -38.77 -33.14
N PRO A 166 -11.82 -38.26 -32.43
CA PRO A 166 -12.47 -38.96 -31.32
C PRO A 166 -13.70 -39.79 -31.76
N LEU A 167 -13.95 -40.92 -31.11
CA LEU A 167 -15.22 -41.65 -31.16
C LEU A 167 -15.55 -42.35 -29.82
N LEU A 168 -16.75 -42.03 -29.32
CA LEU A 168 -17.74 -42.88 -28.66
C LEU A 168 -17.31 -44.23 -28.04
N GLY A 169 -17.69 -44.43 -26.76
CA GLY A 169 -18.03 -45.76 -26.29
C GLY A 169 -17.92 -45.99 -24.78
N GLN A 170 -19.08 -46.25 -24.18
CA GLN A 170 -19.29 -47.07 -22.98
C GLN A 170 -19.28 -46.41 -21.58
N GLN A 171 -20.38 -46.74 -20.92
CA GLN A 171 -20.87 -46.39 -19.59
C GLN A 171 -20.42 -47.50 -18.57
N PRO A 172 -20.91 -47.53 -17.32
CA PRO A 172 -20.11 -47.38 -16.10
C PRO A 172 -19.87 -48.70 -15.33
N GLY A 173 -18.89 -48.71 -14.43
CA GLY A 173 -18.69 -49.79 -13.48
C GLY A 173 -18.51 -49.27 -12.04
N PRO A 174 -19.33 -49.73 -11.07
CA PRO A 174 -19.05 -49.56 -9.64
C PRO A 174 -18.62 -50.91 -9.01
N SER A 175 -17.48 -50.93 -8.33
CA SER A 175 -17.01 -51.99 -7.42
C SER A 175 -15.67 -51.47 -6.86
N GLN A 176 -15.36 -51.39 -5.57
CA GLN A 176 -15.44 -52.37 -4.48
C GLN A 176 -15.59 -51.58 -3.16
N ASP A 177 -16.59 -51.83 -2.32
CA ASP A 177 -16.59 -52.79 -1.21
C ASP A 177 -15.41 -52.66 -0.22
N ILE A 178 -15.55 -51.78 0.78
CA ILE A 178 -14.89 -51.90 2.09
C ILE A 178 -15.97 -51.73 3.17
N LYS A 179 -16.40 -52.86 3.76
CA LYS A 179 -17.36 -52.94 4.87
C LYS A 179 -16.67 -52.60 6.21
N PRO A 180 -17.39 -51.95 7.15
CA PRO A 180 -16.94 -51.76 8.51
C PRO A 180 -17.16 -53.04 9.33
N PHE A 181 -16.16 -53.46 10.10
CA PHE A 181 -16.30 -54.59 11.03
C PHE A 181 -16.78 -54.07 12.40
N ALA A 182 -17.85 -54.67 12.90
CA ALA A 182 -18.51 -54.36 14.16
C ALA A 182 -18.23 -55.45 15.21
N GLN A 183 -17.86 -55.00 16.44
CA GLN A 183 -18.22 -55.53 17.79
C GLN A 183 -17.90 -57.02 18.15
N PRO A 184 -18.09 -57.51 19.41
CA PRO A 184 -18.30 -56.84 20.73
C PRO A 184 -17.47 -57.41 21.93
N ALA A 185 -17.54 -56.66 23.04
CA ALA A 185 -17.64 -57.05 24.47
C ALA A 185 -16.69 -58.08 25.14
N TYR A 186 -16.02 -57.60 26.20
CA TYR A 186 -15.81 -58.38 27.44
C TYR A 186 -16.15 -57.50 28.66
N PRO A 187 -16.95 -58.00 29.62
CA PRO A 187 -17.16 -57.36 30.91
C PRO A 187 -16.12 -57.85 31.93
N ILE A 188 -15.94 -57.13 33.04
CA ILE A 188 -15.89 -57.62 34.43
C ILE A 188 -15.42 -56.48 35.35
N GLN A 189 -16.28 -56.14 36.31
CA GLN A 189 -16.02 -55.30 37.48
C GLN A 189 -16.07 -56.19 38.74
N PRO A 190 -15.25 -55.94 39.77
CA PRO A 190 -15.57 -56.31 41.15
C PRO A 190 -15.52 -55.09 42.12
N PRO A 191 -16.01 -55.21 43.37
CA PRO A 191 -16.95 -54.25 43.97
C PRO A 191 -16.35 -53.24 44.98
N LEU A 192 -17.16 -52.22 45.29
CA LEU A 192 -16.98 -51.21 46.34
C LEU A 192 -17.04 -51.80 47.77
N PRO A 193 -16.25 -51.28 48.73
CA PRO A 193 -16.53 -51.38 50.16
C PRO A 193 -17.25 -50.12 50.71
N PRO A 194 -17.83 -50.19 51.93
CA PRO A 194 -18.96 -49.36 52.34
C PRO A 194 -18.59 -48.01 52.97
N THR A 195 -19.63 -47.19 53.01
CA THR A 195 -19.75 -45.87 53.65
C THR A 195 -19.31 -45.84 55.11
N LEU A 196 -18.50 -44.84 55.47
CA LEU A 196 -18.39 -44.36 56.85
C LEU A 196 -18.44 -42.83 56.85
N SER A 197 -19.50 -42.35 57.48
CA SER A 197 -19.87 -40.95 57.67
C SER A 197 -18.90 -40.28 58.64
N SER A 198 -18.19 -39.24 58.19
CA SER A 198 -17.61 -38.22 59.07
C SER A 198 -17.32 -36.94 58.28
N TYR A 199 -18.27 -36.02 58.39
CA TYR A 199 -18.12 -34.56 58.47
C TYR A 199 -16.72 -33.98 58.18
N GLU A 200 -16.54 -33.34 57.01
CA GLU A 200 -15.83 -32.07 56.91
C GLU A 200 -16.28 -31.36 55.61
N PRO A 201 -16.67 -30.06 55.64
CA PRO A 201 -17.12 -29.38 54.44
C PRO A 201 -15.90 -29.18 53.53
N LEU A 202 -15.81 -29.98 52.47
CA LEU A 202 -14.88 -29.75 51.37
C LEU A 202 -15.13 -28.34 50.84
N ALA A 203 -14.15 -27.47 51.10
CA ALA A 203 -14.08 -26.13 50.54
C ALA A 203 -14.33 -26.21 49.02
N PRO A 204 -15.11 -25.27 48.45
CA PRO A 204 -15.38 -25.29 47.02
C PRO A 204 -14.04 -25.20 46.28
N LEU A 205 -13.76 -26.21 45.43
CA LEU A 205 -12.74 -26.09 44.38
C LEU A 205 -12.89 -24.72 43.74
N PRO A 206 -11.80 -23.94 43.57
CA PRO A 206 -11.92 -22.65 42.92
C PRO A 206 -12.50 -22.93 41.54
N SER A 207 -13.68 -22.36 41.28
CA SER A 207 -14.26 -22.28 39.93
C SER A 207 -13.12 -21.92 38.99
N ALA A 208 -12.99 -22.63 37.87
CA ALA A 208 -12.04 -22.30 36.82
C ALA A 208 -12.29 -20.85 36.39
N ALA A 209 -11.66 -19.91 37.10
CA ALA A 209 -11.66 -18.51 36.77
C ALA A 209 -11.02 -18.47 35.39
N ALA A 210 -11.86 -18.20 34.38
CA ALA A 210 -11.52 -18.25 32.97
C ALA A 210 -10.10 -17.69 32.78
N SER A 211 -9.12 -18.57 32.62
CA SER A 211 -7.74 -18.16 32.50
C SER A 211 -7.63 -17.40 31.20
N VAL A 212 -7.41 -16.09 31.30
CA VAL A 212 -7.26 -15.20 30.15
C VAL A 212 -6.19 -15.83 29.23
N PRO A 213 -6.52 -16.11 27.95
CA PRO A 213 -5.55 -16.74 27.06
C PRO A 213 -4.25 -15.92 26.99
N VAL A 214 -3.10 -16.60 27.03
CA VAL A 214 -1.76 -15.98 27.09
C VAL A 214 -1.53 -14.91 26.01
N TRP A 215 -2.15 -15.09 24.85
CA TRP A 215 -2.00 -14.22 23.69
C TRP A 215 -2.79 -12.91 23.78
N GLN A 216 -3.77 -12.84 24.68
CA GLN A 216 -4.62 -11.67 24.87
C GLN A 216 -3.80 -10.53 25.46
N ASP A 217 -3.92 -9.33 24.89
CA ASP A 217 -3.11 -8.14 25.19
C ASP A 217 -1.60 -8.24 24.89
N ARG A 218 -1.13 -9.33 24.27
CA ARG A 218 0.29 -9.54 23.90
C ARG A 218 0.53 -9.69 22.41
N THR A 219 -0.53 -9.96 21.65
CA THR A 219 -0.47 -10.17 20.20
C THR A 219 -1.62 -9.42 19.54
N ILE A 220 -1.61 -9.33 18.21
CA ILE A 220 -2.70 -8.73 17.44
C ILE A 220 -3.90 -9.69 17.46
N ALA A 221 -4.74 -9.56 18.48
CA ALA A 221 -5.87 -10.44 18.72
C ALA A 221 -7.01 -9.70 19.42
N SER A 222 -8.21 -9.81 18.86
CA SER A 222 -9.46 -9.47 19.54
C SER A 222 -10.00 -10.68 20.30
N SER A 223 -11.19 -10.55 20.88
CA SER A 223 -11.91 -11.68 21.49
C SER A 223 -12.30 -12.76 20.48
N ARG A 224 -12.44 -12.41 19.19
CA ARG A 224 -12.96 -13.32 18.15
C ARG A 224 -11.95 -13.72 17.10
N LEU A 225 -10.93 -12.90 16.84
CA LEU A 225 -9.99 -13.13 15.74
C LEU A 225 -8.57 -12.73 16.14
N ARG A 226 -7.61 -13.59 15.80
CA ARG A 226 -6.17 -13.36 16.00
C ARG A 226 -5.45 -13.37 14.67
N LEU A 227 -4.58 -12.40 14.43
CA LEU A 227 -3.61 -12.44 13.34
C LEU A 227 -2.46 -13.37 13.74
N LEU A 228 -2.19 -14.37 12.90
CA LEU A 228 -1.09 -15.32 13.09
C LEU A 228 0.15 -14.94 12.29
N GLU A 229 -0.04 -14.50 11.05
CA GLU A 229 1.06 -14.13 10.16
C GLU A 229 0.62 -13.02 9.23
N TYR A 230 1.53 -12.09 8.94
CA TYR A 230 1.37 -11.11 7.88
C TYR A 230 2.72 -10.89 7.20
N SER A 231 2.80 -11.05 5.88
CA SER A 231 4.02 -10.75 5.13
C SER A 231 3.71 -10.06 3.82
N ALA A 232 4.51 -9.07 3.48
CA ALA A 232 4.54 -8.47 2.14
C ALA A 232 5.92 -8.77 1.54
N PHE A 233 5.94 -9.33 0.34
CA PHE A 233 7.17 -9.86 -0.25
C PHE A 233 7.24 -9.64 -1.74
N MET A 234 8.47 -9.71 -2.24
CA MET A 234 8.76 -9.96 -3.65
C MET A 234 9.40 -11.33 -3.77
N GLU A 235 9.12 -12.03 -4.86
CA GLU A 235 9.87 -13.21 -5.22
C GLU A 235 10.24 -13.22 -6.70
N VAL A 236 11.34 -13.89 -7.00
CA VAL A 236 11.81 -14.12 -8.36
C VAL A 236 12.15 -15.59 -8.47
N GLN A 237 11.59 -16.25 -9.48
CA GLN A 237 11.97 -17.60 -9.84
C GLN A 237 13.38 -17.56 -10.44
N ARG A 238 14.34 -18.23 -9.79
CA ARG A 238 15.70 -18.38 -10.33
C ARG A 238 15.78 -19.62 -11.22
N ASP A 239 15.23 -20.72 -10.70
CA ASP A 239 15.18 -22.02 -11.36
C ASP A 239 13.75 -22.58 -11.25
N PRO A 240 13.35 -23.57 -12.06
CA PRO A 240 12.01 -24.18 -12.00
C PRO A 240 11.56 -24.53 -10.57
N ASP A 241 12.50 -24.96 -9.73
CA ASP A 241 12.25 -25.41 -8.36
C ASP A 241 12.66 -24.41 -7.27
N THR A 242 13.39 -23.33 -7.61
CA THR A 242 13.97 -22.40 -6.60
C THR A 242 13.47 -20.97 -6.79
N TYR A 243 12.83 -20.46 -5.75
CA TYR A 243 12.39 -19.07 -5.65
C TYR A 243 13.25 -18.32 -4.64
N SER A 244 13.71 -17.13 -5.00
CA SER A 244 14.25 -16.17 -4.03
C SER A 244 13.10 -15.31 -3.53
N LYS A 245 12.94 -15.21 -2.21
CA LYS A 245 11.89 -14.40 -1.58
C LYS A 245 12.52 -13.30 -0.72
N HIS A 246 12.16 -12.05 -0.97
CA HIS A 246 12.50 -10.88 -0.16
C HIS A 246 11.28 -10.43 0.63
N LEU A 247 11.40 -10.30 1.95
CA LEU A 247 10.33 -9.83 2.82
C LEU A 247 10.49 -8.32 3.05
N PHE A 248 9.59 -7.51 2.49
CA PHE A 248 9.54 -6.07 2.79
C PHE A 248 9.09 -5.84 4.23
N VAL A 249 8.07 -6.56 4.66
CA VAL A 249 7.59 -6.57 6.04
C VAL A 249 7.19 -7.99 6.43
N HIS A 250 7.36 -8.32 7.71
CA HIS A 250 6.96 -9.62 8.25
C HIS A 250 6.53 -9.50 9.71
N ILE A 251 5.36 -10.07 10.01
CA ILE A 251 4.88 -10.43 11.34
C ILE A 251 4.78 -11.96 11.31
N GLY A 252 5.63 -12.62 12.07
CA GLY A 252 5.67 -14.07 12.15
C GLY A 252 4.69 -14.65 13.17
N GLN A 253 4.51 -15.96 13.13
CA GLN A 253 3.74 -16.69 14.15
C GLN A 253 4.49 -16.66 15.48
N THR A 254 3.96 -15.91 16.44
CA THR A 254 4.53 -15.85 17.79
C THR A 254 3.87 -16.87 18.71
N ASN A 255 4.68 -17.49 19.56
CA ASN A 255 4.25 -18.28 20.71
C ASN A 255 4.38 -17.41 21.97
N PRO A 256 3.38 -16.54 22.26
CA PRO A 256 3.47 -15.63 23.39
C PRO A 256 3.55 -16.41 24.70
N ALA A 257 4.33 -15.90 25.63
CA ALA A 257 4.44 -16.39 26.99
C ALA A 257 3.82 -15.39 27.97
N PHE A 258 3.41 -15.87 29.16
CA PHE A 258 2.90 -14.97 30.21
C PHE A 258 3.96 -13.98 30.72
N SER A 259 5.25 -14.26 30.49
CA SER A 259 6.38 -13.39 30.82
C SER A 259 6.60 -12.24 29.84
N ASP A 260 6.02 -12.30 28.63
CA ASP A 260 6.20 -11.22 27.66
C ASP A 260 5.58 -9.93 28.21
N PRO A 261 6.02 -8.73 27.79
CA PRO A 261 5.35 -7.49 28.17
C PRO A 261 3.99 -7.36 27.45
N PRO A 262 2.98 -6.70 28.05
CA PRO A 262 1.76 -6.37 27.33
C PRO A 262 2.06 -5.34 26.24
N LEU A 263 1.20 -5.27 25.22
CA LEU A 263 1.33 -4.28 24.15
C LEU A 263 1.20 -2.86 24.72
N GLU A 264 2.10 -1.98 24.30
CA GLU A 264 2.03 -0.56 24.61
C GLU A 264 0.76 0.06 24.01
N ALA A 265 0.20 1.07 24.69
CA ALA A 265 -1.00 1.76 24.26
C ALA A 265 -0.66 3.06 23.52
N VAL A 266 -1.38 3.34 22.44
CA VAL A 266 -1.31 4.62 21.70
C VAL A 266 -2.71 5.19 21.59
N ASP A 267 -2.84 6.49 21.90
CA ASP A 267 -4.09 7.20 21.71
C ASP A 267 -4.44 7.29 20.22
N VAL A 268 -5.58 6.71 19.86
CA VAL A 268 -6.11 6.69 18.49
C VAL A 268 -6.29 8.08 17.88
N ARG A 269 -6.49 9.12 18.71
CA ARG A 269 -6.62 10.51 18.24
C ARG A 269 -5.35 11.04 17.59
N GLN A 270 -4.18 10.50 17.94
CA GLN A 270 -2.88 10.93 17.40
C GLN A 270 -2.67 10.53 15.93
N ILE A 271 -3.44 9.56 15.44
CA ILE A 271 -3.25 8.99 14.09
C ILE A 271 -4.43 9.24 13.15
N TYR A 272 -5.51 9.88 13.60
CA TYR A 272 -6.70 10.10 12.76
C TYR A 272 -6.40 10.83 11.44
N ASP A 273 -5.48 11.78 11.45
CA ASP A 273 -5.10 12.57 10.27
C ASP A 273 -4.37 11.73 9.19
N LYS A 274 -3.81 10.58 9.57
CA LYS A 274 -3.11 9.64 8.69
C LYS A 274 -4.03 8.66 7.98
N PHE A 275 -5.29 8.54 8.40
CA PHE A 275 -6.26 7.57 7.88
C PHE A 275 -7.53 8.24 7.35
N PRO A 276 -8.39 7.53 6.59
CA PRO A 276 -9.62 8.11 6.07
C PRO A 276 -10.50 8.63 7.22
N GLU A 277 -10.96 9.88 7.10
CA GLU A 277 -11.84 10.54 8.10
C GLU A 277 -13.34 10.37 7.80
N LYS A 278 -13.69 10.06 6.55
CA LYS A 278 -15.08 9.94 6.08
C LYS A 278 -15.69 8.59 6.50
N LYS A 279 -16.91 8.33 6.00
CA LYS A 279 -17.62 7.06 6.23
C LYS A 279 -16.71 5.85 5.99
N GLY A 280 -16.66 4.92 6.95
CA GLY A 280 -15.76 3.77 6.94
C GLY A 280 -14.29 4.10 7.26
N GLY A 281 -14.08 5.26 7.87
CA GLY A 281 -12.79 5.76 8.35
C GLY A 281 -12.44 5.26 9.75
N LEU A 282 -11.19 5.49 10.16
CA LEU A 282 -10.68 4.95 11.43
C LEU A 282 -11.48 5.45 12.65
N LYS A 283 -11.87 6.72 12.66
CA LYS A 283 -12.67 7.31 13.74
C LYS A 283 -14.03 6.63 13.90
N GLU A 284 -14.79 6.50 12.81
CA GLU A 284 -16.11 5.86 12.84
C GLU A 284 -16.00 4.37 13.20
N LEU A 285 -14.99 3.68 12.67
CA LEU A 285 -14.73 2.28 13.00
C LEU A 285 -14.45 2.11 14.49
N TYR A 286 -13.58 2.95 15.08
CA TYR A 286 -13.24 2.89 16.49
C TYR A 286 -14.44 3.18 17.40
N GLU A 287 -15.28 4.13 17.03
CA GLU A 287 -16.49 4.49 17.80
C GLU A 287 -17.57 3.41 17.77
N LYS A 288 -17.63 2.59 16.70
CA LYS A 288 -18.62 1.51 16.54
C LYS A 288 -18.13 0.13 16.95
N GLY A 289 -16.84 -0.14 16.80
CA GLY A 289 -16.24 -1.44 17.03
C GLY A 289 -15.81 -1.67 18.48
N PRO A 290 -15.51 -2.92 18.85
CA PRO A 290 -14.99 -3.22 20.16
C PRO A 290 -13.54 -2.70 20.30
N PRO A 291 -13.19 -1.92 21.36
CA PRO A 291 -11.87 -1.29 21.47
C PRO A 291 -10.68 -2.26 21.45
N ASN A 292 -10.87 -3.51 21.91
CA ASN A 292 -9.84 -4.55 21.90
C ASN A 292 -9.52 -5.11 20.49
N ALA A 293 -10.23 -4.68 19.45
CA ALA A 293 -9.97 -5.08 18.07
C ALA A 293 -9.03 -4.12 17.31
N PHE A 294 -8.59 -3.01 17.94
CA PHE A 294 -7.85 -1.95 17.26
C PHE A 294 -6.36 -1.95 17.61
N PHE A 295 -5.52 -2.04 16.59
CA PHE A 295 -4.07 -2.11 16.72
C PHE A 295 -3.38 -1.15 15.75
N LEU A 296 -2.23 -0.63 16.16
CA LEU A 296 -1.31 0.12 15.31
C LEU A 296 -0.02 -0.70 15.18
N VAL A 297 0.45 -0.90 13.96
CA VAL A 297 1.71 -1.58 13.67
C VAL A 297 2.63 -0.58 12.99
N LYS A 298 3.76 -0.30 13.62
CA LYS A 298 4.84 0.46 13.01
C LYS A 298 5.83 -0.50 12.37
N PHE A 299 5.96 -0.43 11.05
CA PHE A 299 6.94 -1.22 10.30
C PHE A 299 8.19 -0.42 9.98
N TRP A 300 9.33 -1.06 10.08
CA TRP A 300 10.58 -0.67 9.42
C TRP A 300 10.78 -1.60 8.23
N ALA A 301 10.34 -1.15 7.06
CA ALA A 301 10.31 -1.94 5.86
C ALA A 301 11.72 -2.14 5.29
N ASP A 302 12.06 -3.38 4.94
CA ASP A 302 13.33 -3.70 4.30
C ASP A 302 13.23 -3.50 2.79
N LEU A 303 13.92 -2.48 2.30
CA LEU A 303 14.03 -2.18 0.87
C LEU A 303 15.36 -2.66 0.26
N ASN A 304 16.27 -3.23 1.06
CA ASN A 304 17.60 -3.67 0.65
C ASN A 304 17.54 -5.06 0.00
N SER A 305 16.71 -5.21 -1.02
CA SER A 305 16.63 -6.47 -1.75
C SER A 305 17.87 -6.65 -2.62
N THR A 306 18.62 -7.72 -2.38
CA THR A 306 19.74 -8.15 -3.24
C THR A 306 19.26 -8.90 -4.49
N ILE A 307 17.95 -9.13 -4.62
CA ILE A 307 17.35 -9.83 -5.75
C ILE A 307 17.30 -8.87 -6.94
N GLN A 308 17.91 -9.26 -8.06
CA GLN A 308 17.79 -8.51 -9.31
C GLN A 308 16.34 -8.56 -9.79
N GLU A 309 15.69 -7.40 -9.86
CA GLU A 309 14.32 -7.26 -10.34
C GLU A 309 14.31 -7.53 -11.86
N GLY A 310 14.04 -8.79 -12.23
CA GLY A 310 13.90 -9.23 -13.62
C GLY A 310 12.44 -9.26 -14.09
N PRO A 311 12.21 -9.37 -15.41
CA PRO A 311 10.88 -9.64 -15.97
C PRO A 311 10.40 -11.01 -15.49
N GLY A 312 9.63 -11.03 -14.40
CA GLY A 312 9.22 -12.24 -13.69
C GLY A 312 9.08 -12.06 -12.17
N ALA A 313 9.46 -10.91 -11.62
CA ALA A 313 9.25 -10.62 -10.20
C ALA A 313 7.75 -10.60 -9.83
N PHE A 314 7.38 -11.38 -8.83
CA PHE A 314 6.03 -11.41 -8.25
C PHE A 314 6.02 -10.66 -6.93
N TYR A 315 5.10 -9.70 -6.78
CA TYR A 315 4.89 -8.96 -5.54
C TYR A 315 3.58 -9.41 -4.91
N GLY A 316 3.66 -9.91 -3.67
CA GLY A 316 2.53 -10.54 -3.00
C GLY A 316 2.41 -10.15 -1.54
N VAL A 317 1.19 -10.31 -1.02
CA VAL A 317 0.87 -10.24 0.40
C VAL A 317 0.29 -11.57 0.82
N SER A 318 0.74 -12.11 1.95
CA SER A 318 0.13 -13.26 2.59
C SER A 318 -0.28 -12.90 4.00
N SER A 319 -1.45 -13.35 4.43
CA SER A 319 -1.90 -13.23 5.81
C SER A 319 -2.63 -14.47 6.29
N GLN A 320 -2.47 -14.77 7.58
CA GLN A 320 -3.12 -15.89 8.24
C GLN A 320 -3.80 -15.41 9.51
N TYR A 321 -5.04 -15.85 9.72
CA TYR A 321 -5.84 -15.52 10.89
C TYR A 321 -6.37 -16.79 11.54
N SER A 322 -6.70 -16.72 12.83
CA SER A 322 -7.34 -17.81 13.56
C SER A 322 -8.48 -17.31 14.43
N SER A 323 -9.55 -18.11 14.53
CA SER A 323 -10.72 -17.89 15.38
C SER A 323 -11.12 -19.17 16.10
N ALA A 324 -11.82 -19.02 17.22
CA ALA A 324 -12.51 -20.11 17.91
C ALA A 324 -13.81 -20.52 17.21
N ASP A 325 -14.45 -19.58 16.50
CA ASP A 325 -15.72 -19.80 15.81
C ASP A 325 -15.52 -19.89 14.29
N SER A 326 -16.34 -20.71 13.64
CA SER A 326 -16.43 -20.73 12.18
C SER A 326 -17.24 -19.53 11.73
N MET A 327 -16.69 -18.73 10.82
CA MET A 327 -17.39 -17.61 10.18
C MET A 327 -16.86 -17.41 8.76
N THR A 328 -17.50 -16.55 7.98
CA THR A 328 -16.91 -16.03 6.74
C THR A 328 -16.35 -14.65 7.02
N ILE A 329 -15.08 -14.41 6.73
CA ILE A 329 -14.45 -13.11 6.97
C ILE A 329 -14.28 -12.33 5.66
N SER A 330 -14.44 -11.01 5.74
CA SER A 330 -14.13 -10.07 4.67
C SER A 330 -12.99 -9.16 5.13
N VAL A 331 -11.85 -9.25 4.43
CA VAL A 331 -10.63 -8.48 4.68
C VAL A 331 -10.55 -7.33 3.70
N SER A 332 -10.77 -6.11 4.19
CA SER A 332 -10.64 -4.87 3.44
C SER A 332 -9.28 -4.23 3.73
N THR A 333 -8.42 -4.10 2.73
CA THR A 333 -7.12 -3.43 2.82
C THR A 333 -7.14 -2.12 2.03
N LYS A 334 -7.10 -0.98 2.75
CA LYS A 334 -7.13 0.37 2.17
C LYS A 334 -5.75 1.00 2.22
N VAL A 335 -5.19 1.33 1.06
CA VAL A 335 -3.94 2.09 0.97
C VAL A 335 -4.27 3.58 0.96
N CYS A 336 -3.63 4.32 1.84
CA CYS A 336 -3.93 5.72 2.11
C CYS A 336 -2.71 6.59 1.86
N SER A 337 -2.93 7.76 1.26
CA SER A 337 -1.94 8.81 1.09
C SER A 337 -2.50 10.12 1.63
N PHE A 338 -1.81 10.77 2.55
CA PHE A 338 -2.26 12.00 3.23
C PHE A 338 -3.66 11.85 3.88
N GLY A 339 -3.93 10.70 4.49
CA GLY A 339 -5.22 10.38 5.12
C GLY A 339 -6.37 10.16 4.12
N LYS A 340 -6.07 9.98 2.83
CA LYS A 340 -7.08 9.70 1.80
C LYS A 340 -6.86 8.31 1.21
N GLN A 341 -7.92 7.54 1.12
CA GLN A 341 -7.92 6.26 0.40
C GLN A 341 -7.58 6.49 -1.07
N VAL A 342 -6.56 5.77 -1.56
CA VAL A 342 -6.11 5.78 -2.96
C VAL A 342 -6.57 4.52 -3.68
N VAL A 343 -6.46 3.38 -3.00
CA VAL A 343 -6.90 2.07 -3.50
C VAL A 343 -7.40 1.23 -2.33
N GLU A 344 -8.34 0.33 -2.61
CA GLU A 344 -8.88 -0.63 -1.67
C GLU A 344 -8.97 -2.00 -2.34
N LYS A 345 -8.58 -3.03 -1.59
CA LYS A 345 -8.73 -4.42 -1.99
C LYS A 345 -9.58 -5.13 -0.95
N VAL A 346 -10.60 -5.85 -1.39
CA VAL A 346 -11.50 -6.63 -0.52
C VAL A 346 -11.39 -8.09 -0.89
N GLU A 347 -11.07 -8.93 0.08
CA GLU A 347 -10.90 -10.38 -0.08
C GLU A 347 -11.83 -11.10 0.90
N THR A 348 -12.54 -12.11 0.43
CA THR A 348 -13.43 -12.93 1.27
C THR A 348 -12.80 -14.28 1.50
N GLU A 349 -12.64 -14.67 2.76
CA GLU A 349 -12.04 -15.93 3.17
C GLU A 349 -13.01 -16.78 3.99
N TYR A 350 -12.88 -18.09 3.83
CA TYR A 350 -13.72 -19.09 4.48
C TYR A 350 -12.90 -19.88 5.50
N ALA A 351 -13.56 -20.26 6.60
CA ALA A 351 -12.95 -21.00 7.69
C ALA A 351 -12.46 -22.38 7.24
N ARG A 352 -11.23 -22.75 7.63
CA ARG A 352 -10.71 -24.12 7.53
C ARG A 352 -10.42 -24.63 8.93
N LEU A 353 -10.97 -25.78 9.30
CA LEU A 353 -10.72 -26.39 10.61
C LEU A 353 -9.34 -27.04 10.62
N GLU A 354 -8.42 -26.51 11.41
CA GLU A 354 -7.06 -27.01 11.60
C GLU A 354 -6.73 -27.03 13.09
N ASN A 355 -6.31 -28.18 13.64
CA ASN A 355 -5.93 -28.35 15.05
C ASN A 355 -6.95 -27.79 16.07
N GLY A 356 -8.25 -27.99 15.79
CA GLY A 356 -9.34 -27.56 16.67
C GLY A 356 -9.64 -26.05 16.64
N ARG A 357 -9.04 -25.29 15.73
CA ARG A 357 -9.36 -23.88 15.48
C ARG A 357 -9.70 -23.63 14.03
N PHE A 358 -10.44 -22.56 13.77
CA PHE A 358 -10.74 -22.12 12.42
C PHE A 358 -9.63 -21.18 11.94
N VAL A 359 -9.01 -21.52 10.81
CA VAL A 359 -7.91 -20.78 10.20
C VAL A 359 -8.36 -20.20 8.86
N TYR A 360 -7.92 -18.97 8.59
CA TYR A 360 -8.22 -18.22 7.37
C TYR A 360 -6.89 -17.82 6.73
N ARG A 361 -6.69 -18.10 5.44
CA ARG A 361 -5.39 -17.90 4.78
C ARG A 361 -5.57 -17.17 3.45
N ILE A 362 -5.14 -15.91 3.42
CA ILE A 362 -4.90 -15.19 2.16
C ILE A 362 -3.48 -15.51 1.74
N HIS A 363 -3.32 -16.35 0.72
CA HIS A 363 -2.00 -16.81 0.29
C HIS A 363 -1.59 -16.20 -1.04
N ARG A 364 -0.42 -15.52 -1.05
CA ARG A 364 0.18 -14.92 -2.26
C ARG A 364 -0.81 -14.03 -3.03
N SER A 365 -1.52 -13.19 -2.28
CA SER A 365 -2.42 -12.22 -2.86
C SER A 365 -1.63 -11.16 -3.63
N PRO A 366 -1.83 -11.00 -4.95
CA PRO A 366 -1.00 -10.10 -5.76
C PRO A 366 -1.16 -8.64 -5.29
N MET A 367 -0.04 -7.93 -5.17
CA MET A 367 -0.06 -6.48 -4.95
C MET A 367 -0.62 -5.78 -6.20
N CYS A 368 -1.34 -4.68 -5.99
CA CYS A 368 -1.82 -3.87 -7.10
C CYS A 368 -0.66 -3.08 -7.74
N GLU A 369 -0.82 -2.70 -9.00
CA GLU A 369 0.18 -1.96 -9.78
C GLU A 369 0.62 -0.66 -9.08
N TYR A 370 -0.31 0.02 -8.39
CA TYR A 370 0.01 1.20 -7.58
C TYR A 370 1.07 0.91 -6.51
N MET A 371 0.92 -0.20 -5.78
CA MET A 371 1.84 -0.59 -4.71
C MET A 371 3.21 -0.99 -5.26
N ILE A 372 3.24 -1.73 -6.36
CA ILE A 372 4.49 -2.15 -7.02
C ILE A 372 5.27 -0.92 -7.49
N ASN A 373 4.60 -0.02 -8.22
CA ASN A 373 5.20 1.24 -8.67
C ASN A 373 5.63 2.14 -7.51
N PHE A 374 4.89 2.14 -6.40
CA PHE A 374 5.26 2.88 -5.20
C PHE A 374 6.56 2.35 -4.60
N ILE A 375 6.70 1.03 -4.44
CA ILE A 375 7.92 0.38 -3.95
C ILE A 375 9.10 0.68 -4.88
N HIS A 376 8.90 0.57 -6.20
CA HIS A 376 9.93 0.92 -7.19
C HIS A 376 10.40 2.35 -7.03
N LYS A 377 9.48 3.33 -7.02
CA LYS A 377 9.84 4.74 -6.87
C LYS A 377 10.53 5.03 -5.54
N LEU A 378 10.09 4.39 -4.46
CA LEU A 378 10.67 4.54 -3.14
C LEU A 378 12.12 4.03 -3.10
N LYS A 379 12.39 2.86 -3.71
CA LYS A 379 13.74 2.29 -3.84
C LYS A 379 14.72 3.14 -4.65
N HIS A 380 14.23 3.93 -5.60
CA HIS A 380 15.05 4.82 -6.43
C HIS A 380 15.39 6.15 -5.77
N LEU A 381 14.86 6.42 -4.57
CA LEU A 381 15.25 7.61 -3.82
C LEU A 381 16.71 7.49 -3.38
N PRO A 382 17.51 8.56 -3.52
CA PRO A 382 18.94 8.49 -3.24
C PRO A 382 19.24 8.31 -1.75
N GLU A 383 18.33 8.75 -0.87
CA GLU A 383 18.58 8.90 0.56
C GLU A 383 17.42 8.36 1.40
N LYS A 384 17.74 7.66 2.50
CA LYS A 384 16.73 7.06 3.39
C LYS A 384 15.77 8.09 4.00
N TYR A 385 16.25 9.29 4.31
CA TYR A 385 15.38 10.34 4.86
C TYR A 385 14.31 10.79 3.87
N MET A 386 14.60 10.76 2.56
CA MET A 386 13.61 11.07 1.52
C MET A 386 12.55 9.97 1.46
N MET A 387 12.96 8.70 1.59
CA MET A 387 12.03 7.57 1.67
C MET A 387 11.11 7.71 2.87
N ASN A 388 11.66 8.02 4.05
CA ASN A 388 10.88 8.23 5.27
C ASN A 388 9.92 9.43 5.14
N SER A 389 10.34 10.51 4.46
CA SER A 389 9.47 11.67 4.19
C SER A 389 8.25 11.30 3.33
N VAL A 390 8.43 10.36 2.38
CA VAL A 390 7.32 9.83 1.57
C VAL A 390 6.45 8.88 2.41
N LEU A 391 7.07 8.01 3.20
CA LEU A 391 6.38 7.03 4.04
C LEU A 391 5.57 7.64 5.19
N GLU A 392 5.95 8.82 5.69
CA GLU A 392 5.25 9.52 6.77
C GLU A 392 3.75 9.72 6.48
N ASN A 393 3.41 9.93 5.20
CA ASN A 393 2.04 10.16 4.75
C ASN A 393 1.46 8.94 4.00
N PHE A 394 2.17 7.82 4.00
CA PHE A 394 1.74 6.55 3.42
C PHE A 394 1.33 5.61 4.54
N THR A 395 0.07 5.19 4.54
CA THR A 395 -0.47 4.29 5.55
C THR A 395 -1.35 3.23 4.91
N ILE A 396 -1.53 2.11 5.60
CA ILE A 396 -2.47 1.07 5.18
C ILE A 396 -3.42 0.79 6.33
N LEU A 397 -4.73 0.77 6.06
CA LEU A 397 -5.74 0.39 7.03
C LEU A 397 -6.35 -0.94 6.61
N GLN A 398 -6.13 -1.98 7.43
CA GLN A 398 -6.75 -3.28 7.24
C GLN A 398 -7.92 -3.44 8.20
N VAL A 399 -9.09 -3.79 7.67
CA VAL A 399 -10.33 -3.98 8.42
C VAL A 399 -10.84 -5.38 8.12
N VAL A 400 -10.92 -6.23 9.13
CA VAL A 400 -11.48 -7.58 9.04
C VAL A 400 -12.86 -7.57 9.66
N THR A 401 -13.85 -7.99 8.89
CA THR A 401 -15.26 -8.02 9.30
C THR A 401 -15.83 -9.42 9.13
N SER A 402 -16.77 -9.78 9.98
CA SER A 402 -17.65 -10.94 9.74
C SER A 402 -18.60 -10.59 8.61
N ARG A 403 -18.63 -11.40 7.55
CA ARG A 403 -19.46 -11.14 6.36
C ARG A 403 -20.95 -11.18 6.70
N ASP A 404 -21.35 -12.07 7.59
CA ASP A 404 -22.76 -12.32 7.90
C ASP A 404 -23.29 -11.30 8.91
N SER A 405 -22.54 -11.02 9.99
CA SER A 405 -22.96 -10.09 11.05
C SER A 405 -22.53 -8.63 10.83
N GLN A 406 -21.65 -8.37 9.87
CA GLN A 406 -20.99 -7.06 9.66
C GLN A 406 -20.21 -6.56 10.89
N GLU A 407 -19.91 -7.45 11.84
CA GLU A 407 -19.14 -7.14 13.05
C GLU A 407 -17.67 -6.91 12.69
N THR A 408 -17.09 -5.86 13.25
CA THR A 408 -15.64 -5.58 13.18
C THR A 408 -14.89 -6.57 14.06
N LEU A 409 -14.12 -7.47 13.44
CA LEU A 409 -13.34 -8.50 14.14
C LEU A 409 -11.93 -8.02 14.48
N LEU A 410 -11.33 -7.23 13.60
CA LEU A 410 -9.96 -6.72 13.75
C LEU A 410 -9.75 -5.48 12.87
N VAL A 411 -9.06 -4.48 13.39
CA VAL A 411 -8.64 -3.28 12.66
C VAL A 411 -7.17 -3.04 12.94
N ILE A 412 -6.36 -3.02 11.87
CA ILE A 412 -4.92 -2.83 11.95
C ILE A 412 -4.55 -1.61 11.11
N ALA A 413 -4.04 -0.60 11.80
CA ALA A 413 -3.42 0.58 11.20
C ALA A 413 -1.93 0.31 10.99
N PHE A 414 -1.45 0.41 9.76
CA PHE A 414 -0.03 0.27 9.43
C PHE A 414 0.60 1.62 9.11
N VAL A 415 1.70 1.92 9.78
CA VAL A 415 2.59 3.07 9.51
C VAL A 415 4.00 2.56 9.22
N PHE A 416 4.78 3.31 8.44
CA PHE A 416 5.99 2.80 7.84
C PHE A 416 7.17 3.77 7.99
N GLU A 417 8.35 3.20 8.21
CA GLU A 417 9.66 3.78 8.01
C GLU A 417 10.51 2.78 7.21
N VAL A 418 11.65 3.21 6.66
CA VAL A 418 12.63 2.31 6.04
C VAL A 418 13.56 1.75 7.11
N SER A 419 13.86 0.46 7.03
CA SER A 419 14.81 -0.19 7.92
C SER A 419 16.22 0.40 7.78
N THR A 420 16.80 0.77 8.92
CA THR A 420 18.23 1.09 9.02
C THR A 420 19.06 -0.16 9.27
N SER A 421 18.42 -1.27 9.64
CA SER A 421 19.08 -2.52 10.00
C SER A 421 19.62 -3.24 8.78
N GLU A 422 20.81 -3.82 8.92
CA GLU A 422 21.31 -4.84 8.00
C GLU A 422 20.52 -6.16 8.11
N HIS A 423 19.79 -6.36 9.22
CA HIS A 423 19.08 -7.60 9.56
C HIS A 423 17.64 -7.66 9.05
N GLY A 424 17.28 -6.79 8.10
CA GLY A 424 15.99 -6.84 7.40
C GLY A 424 14.88 -6.06 8.10
N ALA A 425 13.64 -6.54 7.92
CA ALA A 425 12.44 -5.83 8.33
C ALA A 425 12.16 -5.98 9.83
N GLN A 426 11.72 -4.91 10.48
CA GLN A 426 11.32 -4.91 11.88
C GLN A 426 9.90 -4.36 12.03
N HIS A 427 9.26 -4.64 13.18
CA HIS A 427 7.95 -4.08 13.49
C HIS A 427 7.77 -3.92 14.99
N HIS A 428 6.88 -3.01 15.37
CA HIS A 428 6.39 -2.86 16.74
C HIS A 428 4.87 -2.73 16.72
N VAL A 429 4.21 -3.32 17.72
CA VAL A 429 2.75 -3.42 17.79
C VAL A 429 2.24 -2.65 19.00
N TYR A 430 1.25 -1.81 18.78
CA TYR A 430 0.56 -1.03 19.80
C TYR A 430 -0.92 -1.37 19.83
N LYS A 431 -1.53 -1.32 21.02
CA LYS A 431 -2.98 -1.31 21.19
C LYS A 431 -3.49 0.12 21.04
N LEU A 432 -4.58 0.31 20.30
CA LEU A 432 -5.20 1.63 20.15
C LEU A 432 -6.22 1.85 21.26
N VAL A 433 -6.00 2.90 22.05
CA VAL A 433 -6.87 3.33 23.15
C VAL A 433 -7.43 4.72 22.89
N LYS A 434 -8.45 5.12 23.62
CA LYS A 434 -9.00 6.47 23.60
C LYS A 434 -9.10 6.93 25.06
N ASP A 435 -8.02 7.53 25.53
CA ASP A 435 -7.91 8.05 26.90
C ASP A 435 -8.44 9.49 27.05
#